data_AF-A0A7X8UQL2-F1
#
_entry.id   AF-A0A7X8UQL2-F1
#
_cell.length_a   1.000
_cell.length_b   1.000
_cell.length_c   1.000
_cell.angle_alpha   90.00
_cell.angle_beta   90.00
_cell.angle_gamma   90.00
#
_symmetry.space_group_name_H-M   'P 1'
#
loop_
_entity.id
_entity.type
_entity.pdbx_description
1 polymer ?
#
loop_
_entity_poly.entity_id
_entity_poly.type
_entity_poly.pdbx_seq_one_letter_code
_entity_poly.pdbx_strand_id
1 'polypeptide(L)'
;PIGASHLTMFIDVQAKLLFHAVVAWEDDFTGYVVDYGTYPDQQRPVFTLREVQKTLARVAPGAGLEGSIYAGLEKLTGEYLARRWRRDDGAEMRIERCLIDANWGQSTDVVYQFCRQSVHAGLIMPSHGRYVGASSIPFSEYKRKTGERVGHHWRIPNVQGRRQVRHVVIDTNYWKSFVHARLAVAMGDPGSLSLFGRKPAEHQLLAEHLTAEYRVKTEARGRVVDEWKIRAGGPDNHWFDCLVGCAVAASVQGAVLPGTDAKAAPARQRVRLSELQRSRR
;
A
#
# COMPACT_ATOMS: atom_id res chain seq x y z
N PRO A 1 -2.09 -20.10 -1.19
CA PRO A 1 -1.79 -20.43 0.23
C PRO A 1 -3.07 -20.57 1.05
N ILE A 2 -3.29 -21.72 1.69
CA ILE A 2 -4.53 -22.07 2.41
C ILE A 2 -4.86 -21.09 3.55
N GLY A 3 -3.85 -20.62 4.30
CA GLY A 3 -4.06 -19.68 5.41
C GLY A 3 -4.36 -18.24 4.98
N ALA A 4 -4.25 -17.91 3.69
CA ALA A 4 -4.53 -16.56 3.22
C ALA A 4 -6.02 -16.20 3.40
N SER A 5 -6.24 -15.11 4.13
CA SER A 5 -7.54 -14.50 4.44
C SER A 5 -7.74 -13.18 3.68
N HIS A 6 -6.66 -12.49 3.35
CA HIS A 6 -6.66 -11.19 2.70
C HIS A 6 -5.96 -11.24 1.34
N LEU A 7 -6.46 -10.48 0.38
CA LEU A 7 -5.80 -10.29 -0.92
C LEU A 7 -5.81 -8.81 -1.30
N THR A 8 -4.62 -8.26 -1.46
CA THR A 8 -4.41 -6.82 -1.60
C THR A 8 -3.60 -6.50 -2.84
N MET A 9 -3.83 -5.30 -3.38
CA MET A 9 -3.08 -4.78 -4.52
C MET A 9 -2.61 -3.36 -4.23
N PHE A 10 -1.46 -3.02 -4.81
CA PHE A 10 -1.00 -1.64 -4.86
C PHE A 10 -0.61 -1.27 -6.28
N ILE A 11 -0.87 -0.02 -6.66
CA ILE A 11 -0.45 0.56 -7.92
C ILE A 11 0.38 1.82 -7.63
N ASP A 12 1.66 1.80 -8.01
CA ASP A 12 2.54 2.97 -8.00
C ASP A 12 2.49 3.65 -9.38
N VAL A 13 2.11 4.93 -9.39
CA VAL A 13 1.83 5.68 -10.62
C VAL A 13 3.07 6.45 -11.06
N GLN A 14 3.65 6.06 -12.20
CA GLN A 14 4.77 6.76 -12.82
C GLN A 14 4.37 7.29 -14.21
N ALA A 15 5.02 8.36 -14.64
CA ALA A 15 4.70 9.05 -15.91
C ALA A 15 4.59 8.11 -17.12
N LYS A 16 5.44 7.08 -17.17
CA LYS A 16 5.48 6.12 -18.28
C LYS A 16 4.77 4.80 -17.99
N LEU A 17 4.66 4.39 -16.73
CA LEU A 17 4.24 3.05 -16.32
C LEU A 17 3.41 3.09 -15.04
N LEU A 18 2.53 2.13 -14.88
CA LEU A 18 1.97 1.77 -13.59
C LEU A 18 2.73 0.54 -13.09
N PHE A 19 3.44 0.65 -11.97
CA PHE A 19 3.98 -0.54 -11.30
C PHE A 19 2.89 -1.09 -10.39
N HIS A 20 2.80 -2.42 -10.28
CA HIS A 20 1.83 -3.03 -9.37
C HIS A 20 2.37 -4.29 -8.71
N ALA A 21 1.78 -4.60 -7.56
CA ALA A 21 1.96 -5.87 -6.87
C ALA A 21 0.62 -6.36 -6.31
N VAL A 22 0.49 -7.68 -6.19
CA VAL A 22 -0.61 -8.37 -5.54
C VAL A 22 -0.03 -9.31 -4.49
N VAL A 23 -0.52 -9.17 -3.26
CA VAL A 23 -0.04 -9.95 -2.12
C VAL A 23 -1.21 -10.54 -1.37
N ALA A 24 -1.15 -11.86 -1.17
CA ALA A 24 -2.05 -12.60 -0.30
C ALA A 24 -1.47 -12.60 1.12
N TRP A 25 -2.30 -12.41 2.13
CA TRP A 25 -1.89 -12.36 3.52
C TRP A 25 -2.76 -13.25 4.39
N GLU A 26 -2.15 -13.86 5.40
CA GLU A 26 -2.84 -14.37 6.58
C GLU A 26 -3.07 -13.22 7.57
N ASP A 27 -3.90 -13.46 8.58
CA ASP A 27 -4.26 -12.46 9.59
C ASP A 27 -3.04 -11.95 10.38
N ASP A 28 -1.96 -12.74 10.47
CA ASP A 28 -0.74 -12.44 11.22
C ASP A 28 0.38 -11.75 10.40
N PHE A 29 0.08 -11.33 9.17
CA PHE A 29 1.03 -10.84 8.16
C PHE A 29 2.01 -11.88 7.60
N THR A 30 1.77 -13.18 7.77
CA THR A 30 2.36 -14.16 6.86
C THR A 30 1.87 -13.85 5.44
N GLY A 31 2.79 -13.57 4.54
CA GLY A 31 2.55 -12.94 3.26
C GLY A 31 3.13 -13.73 2.08
N TYR A 32 2.42 -13.66 0.97
CA TYR A 32 2.76 -14.34 -0.26
C TYR A 32 2.57 -13.35 -1.41
N VAL A 33 3.67 -12.86 -1.97
CA VAL A 33 3.61 -12.11 -3.23
C VAL A 33 3.16 -13.11 -4.29
N VAL A 34 1.97 -12.90 -4.86
CA VAL A 34 1.36 -13.81 -5.83
C VAL A 34 1.46 -13.31 -7.26
N ASP A 35 1.65 -12.00 -7.43
CA ASP A 35 1.89 -11.38 -8.73
C ASP A 35 2.52 -10.00 -8.56
N TYR A 36 3.27 -9.54 -9.55
CA TYR A 36 3.73 -8.17 -9.68
C TYR A 36 4.12 -7.91 -11.14
N GLY A 37 4.09 -6.65 -11.55
CA GLY A 37 4.45 -6.30 -12.92
C GLY A 37 4.37 -4.81 -13.18
N THR A 38 4.28 -4.49 -14.47
CA THR A 38 3.99 -3.14 -14.93
C THR A 38 2.86 -3.15 -15.94
N TYR A 39 2.11 -2.06 -15.99
CA TYR A 39 1.25 -1.73 -17.11
C TYR A 39 1.77 -0.47 -17.83
N PRO A 40 1.98 -0.51 -19.15
CA PRO A 40 1.92 -1.70 -20.00
C PRO A 40 3.02 -2.72 -19.67
N ASP A 41 2.79 -4.00 -19.99
CA ASP A 41 3.81 -5.04 -19.83
C ASP A 41 4.98 -4.81 -20.81
N GLN A 42 6.18 -4.74 -20.25
CA GLN A 42 7.42 -4.53 -21.01
C GLN A 42 7.84 -5.76 -21.81
N GLN A 43 7.39 -6.97 -21.45
CA GLN A 43 7.80 -8.25 -22.04
C GLN A 43 9.32 -8.45 -22.01
N ARG A 44 9.96 -7.97 -20.95
CA ARG A 44 11.41 -8.08 -20.72
C ARG A 44 11.67 -8.33 -19.24
N PRO A 45 12.63 -9.21 -18.90
CA PRO A 45 12.91 -9.55 -17.50
C PRO A 45 13.61 -8.41 -16.74
N VAL A 46 14.36 -7.56 -17.44
CA VAL A 46 15.12 -6.46 -16.86
C VAL A 46 14.95 -5.20 -17.72
N PHE A 47 14.66 -4.08 -17.07
CA PHE A 47 14.50 -2.76 -17.69
C PHE A 47 14.65 -1.65 -16.63
N THR A 48 14.85 -0.41 -17.08
CA THR A 48 14.73 0.79 -16.24
C THR A 48 13.59 1.67 -16.75
N LEU A 49 12.92 2.40 -15.85
CA LEU A 49 11.85 3.34 -16.19
C LEU A 49 12.31 4.38 -17.23
N ARG A 50 13.60 4.75 -17.21
CA ARG A 50 14.16 5.69 -18.17
C ARG A 50 14.15 5.14 -19.60
N GLU A 51 14.42 3.85 -19.77
CA GLU A 51 14.66 3.22 -21.08
C GLU A 51 13.42 2.57 -21.71
N VAL A 52 12.36 2.35 -20.92
CA VAL A 52 11.14 1.73 -21.41
C VAL A 52 10.53 2.47 -22.60
N GLN A 53 10.14 1.68 -23.60
CA GLN A 53 9.54 2.16 -24.85
C GLN A 53 8.03 1.94 -24.88
N LYS A 54 7.52 0.88 -24.25
CA LYS A 54 6.09 0.65 -24.10
C LYS A 54 5.60 1.46 -22.90
N THR A 55 4.94 2.58 -23.16
CA THR A 55 4.53 3.53 -22.11
C THR A 55 3.02 3.76 -22.12
N LEU A 56 2.49 4.33 -21.03
CA LEU A 56 1.11 4.80 -20.92
C LEU A 56 0.73 5.71 -22.09
N ALA A 57 1.59 6.67 -22.45
CA ALA A 57 1.36 7.55 -23.59
C ALA A 57 1.27 6.81 -24.94
N ARG A 58 1.97 5.68 -25.11
CA ARG A 58 1.89 4.89 -26.36
C ARG A 58 0.63 4.02 -26.43
N VAL A 59 0.15 3.51 -25.30
CA VAL A 59 -1.09 2.70 -25.27
C VAL A 59 -2.36 3.53 -25.25
N ALA A 60 -2.25 4.83 -24.91
CA ALA A 60 -3.34 5.81 -24.99
C ALA A 60 -3.00 6.94 -25.99
N PRO A 61 -2.93 6.66 -27.31
CA PRO A 61 -2.54 7.65 -28.30
C PRO A 61 -3.52 8.84 -28.32
N GLY A 62 -2.97 10.05 -28.37
CA GLY A 62 -3.75 11.31 -28.37
C GLY A 62 -4.15 11.80 -26.97
N ALA A 63 -3.94 11.02 -25.92
CA ALA A 63 -4.16 11.46 -24.55
C ALA A 63 -2.98 12.28 -24.01
N GLY A 64 -3.27 13.34 -23.25
CA GLY A 64 -2.28 13.98 -22.39
C GLY A 64 -1.86 13.07 -21.22
N LEU A 65 -0.91 13.52 -20.40
CA LEU A 65 -0.37 12.74 -19.27
C LEU A 65 -1.49 12.17 -18.38
N GLU A 66 -2.38 13.01 -17.86
CA GLU A 66 -3.49 12.60 -17.00
C GLU A 66 -4.41 11.59 -17.69
N GLY A 67 -4.78 11.84 -18.95
CA GLY A 67 -5.63 10.92 -19.72
C GLY A 67 -4.98 9.55 -19.92
N SER A 68 -3.67 9.50 -20.17
CA SER A 68 -2.93 8.25 -20.30
C SER A 68 -2.83 7.47 -18.99
N ILE A 69 -2.69 8.17 -17.86
CA ILE A 69 -2.74 7.56 -16.52
C ILE A 69 -4.13 7.01 -16.23
N TYR A 70 -5.19 7.80 -16.48
CA TYR A 70 -6.57 7.37 -16.27
C TYR A 70 -6.89 6.11 -17.07
N ALA A 71 -6.57 6.09 -18.37
CA ALA A 71 -6.78 4.93 -19.24
C ALA A 71 -5.98 3.71 -18.77
N GLY A 72 -4.74 3.91 -18.31
CA GLY A 72 -3.93 2.83 -17.74
C GLY A 72 -4.51 2.26 -16.45
N LEU A 73 -4.98 3.12 -15.53
CA LEU A 73 -5.62 2.70 -14.29
C LEU A 73 -6.90 1.94 -14.57
N GLU A 74 -7.72 2.41 -15.51
CA GLU A 74 -8.95 1.74 -15.94
C GLU A 74 -8.64 0.33 -16.47
N LYS A 75 -7.66 0.20 -17.37
CA LYS A 75 -7.28 -1.10 -17.94
C LYS A 75 -6.75 -2.05 -16.88
N LEU A 76 -5.78 -1.60 -16.08
CA LEU A 76 -5.10 -2.43 -15.08
C LEU A 76 -6.07 -2.88 -13.98
N THR A 77 -6.88 -1.97 -13.44
CA THR A 77 -7.85 -2.34 -12.39
C THR A 77 -8.98 -3.20 -12.93
N GLY A 78 -9.47 -2.96 -14.15
CA GLY A 78 -10.47 -3.82 -14.78
C GLY A 78 -9.98 -5.27 -14.94
N GLU A 79 -8.71 -5.46 -15.26
CA GLU A 79 -8.10 -6.79 -15.37
C GLU A 79 -7.94 -7.47 -13.99
N TYR A 80 -7.33 -6.76 -13.03
CA TYR A 80 -6.94 -7.36 -11.76
C TYR A 80 -8.10 -7.48 -10.76
N LEU A 81 -8.98 -6.47 -10.66
CA LEU A 81 -10.06 -6.46 -9.67
C LEU A 81 -11.26 -7.31 -10.09
N ALA A 82 -11.41 -7.61 -11.39
CA ALA A 82 -12.41 -8.56 -11.88
C ALA A 82 -11.96 -10.02 -11.72
N ARG A 83 -10.64 -10.26 -11.63
CA ARG A 83 -10.04 -11.60 -11.58
C ARG A 83 -10.40 -12.34 -10.29
N ARG A 84 -10.60 -13.65 -10.43
CA ARG A 84 -10.70 -14.61 -9.32
C ARG A 84 -9.33 -15.25 -9.09
N TRP A 85 -8.93 -15.34 -7.83
CA TRP A 85 -7.65 -15.89 -7.41
C TRP A 85 -7.91 -17.19 -6.67
N ARG A 86 -7.31 -18.28 -7.12
CA ARG A 86 -7.57 -19.60 -6.55
C ARG A 86 -6.58 -19.91 -5.43
N ARG A 87 -7.09 -20.31 -4.28
CA ARG A 87 -6.34 -20.83 -3.16
C ARG A 87 -6.11 -22.34 -3.31
N ASP A 88 -5.14 -22.91 -2.59
CA ASP A 88 -4.72 -24.30 -2.78
C ASP A 88 -5.81 -25.32 -2.38
N ASP A 89 -6.73 -24.93 -1.50
CA ASP A 89 -7.92 -25.70 -1.12
C ASP A 89 -9.09 -25.56 -2.14
N GLY A 90 -8.88 -24.80 -3.21
CA GLY A 90 -9.89 -24.55 -4.24
C GLY A 90 -10.81 -23.37 -3.96
N ALA A 91 -10.71 -22.70 -2.81
CA ALA A 91 -11.48 -21.49 -2.54
C ALA A 91 -11.08 -20.35 -3.48
N GLU A 92 -12.07 -19.52 -3.85
CA GLU A 92 -11.83 -18.32 -4.65
C GLU A 92 -11.67 -17.09 -3.73
N MET A 93 -10.62 -16.31 -3.99
CA MET A 93 -10.36 -15.01 -3.39
C MET A 93 -10.49 -13.91 -4.45
N ARG A 94 -10.76 -12.69 -3.99
CA ARG A 94 -10.76 -11.47 -4.79
C ARG A 94 -9.96 -10.40 -4.07
N ILE A 95 -9.41 -9.45 -4.82
CA ILE A 95 -8.75 -8.30 -4.23
C ILE A 95 -9.80 -7.46 -3.50
N GLU A 96 -9.65 -7.33 -2.19
CA GLU A 96 -10.59 -6.62 -1.31
C GLU A 96 -10.19 -5.16 -1.06
N ARG A 97 -8.91 -4.84 -1.29
CA ARG A 97 -8.37 -3.49 -1.22
C ARG A 97 -7.26 -3.29 -2.24
N CYS A 98 -7.42 -2.26 -3.06
CA CYS A 98 -6.39 -1.78 -3.95
C CYS A 98 -6.05 -0.33 -3.57
N LEU A 99 -4.81 -0.06 -3.19
CA LEU A 99 -4.36 1.32 -2.98
C LEU A 99 -3.62 1.82 -4.22
N ILE A 100 -3.75 3.11 -4.52
CA ILE A 100 -3.12 3.75 -5.68
C ILE A 100 -2.32 4.94 -5.19
N ASP A 101 -1.02 4.97 -5.50
CA ASP A 101 -0.18 6.09 -5.11
C ASP A 101 -0.69 7.41 -5.73
N ALA A 102 -0.79 8.43 -4.89
CA ALA A 102 -1.19 9.77 -5.29
C ALA A 102 -0.17 10.82 -4.81
N ASN A 103 1.05 10.41 -4.45
CA ASN A 103 2.11 11.30 -3.97
C ASN A 103 2.73 12.13 -5.08
N TRP A 104 2.74 11.61 -6.32
CA TRP A 104 3.29 12.34 -7.45
C TRP A 104 2.33 13.45 -7.90
N GLY A 105 2.66 14.70 -7.60
CA GLY A 105 1.77 15.86 -7.74
C GLY A 105 1.10 16.04 -9.12
N GLN A 106 1.75 15.61 -10.21
CA GLN A 106 1.18 15.67 -11.56
C GLN A 106 0.08 14.63 -11.81
N SER A 107 0.00 13.59 -10.97
CA SER A 107 -0.99 12.51 -11.06
C SER A 107 -2.03 12.54 -9.95
N THR A 108 -1.83 13.36 -8.90
CA THR A 108 -2.69 13.34 -7.71
C THR A 108 -4.15 13.53 -8.08
N ASP A 109 -4.52 14.59 -8.79
CA ASP A 109 -5.94 14.88 -9.03
C ASP A 109 -6.61 13.85 -9.94
N VAL A 110 -5.89 13.30 -10.94
CA VAL A 110 -6.41 12.21 -11.78
C VAL A 110 -6.60 10.91 -11.01
N VAL A 111 -5.72 10.58 -10.06
CA VAL A 111 -5.90 9.39 -9.19
C VAL A 111 -7.14 9.56 -8.29
N TYR A 112 -7.38 10.75 -7.74
CA TYR A 112 -8.60 11.01 -6.97
C TYR A 112 -9.86 10.95 -7.84
N GLN A 113 -9.80 11.53 -9.05
CA GLN A 113 -10.90 11.46 -10.01
C GLN A 113 -11.22 10.00 -10.35
N PHE A 114 -10.20 9.20 -10.69
CA PHE A 114 -10.34 7.79 -11.02
C PHE A 114 -10.94 7.01 -9.86
N CYS A 115 -10.41 7.17 -8.64
CA CYS A 115 -10.95 6.51 -7.45
C CYS A 115 -12.42 6.85 -7.18
N ARG A 116 -12.87 8.05 -7.55
CA ARG A 116 -14.27 8.48 -7.41
C ARG A 116 -15.18 7.86 -8.46
N GLN A 117 -14.71 7.76 -9.71
CA GLN A 117 -15.54 7.46 -10.88
C GLN A 117 -15.50 5.99 -11.30
N SER A 118 -14.50 5.24 -10.86
CA SER A 118 -14.34 3.84 -11.22
C SER A 118 -15.53 2.99 -10.77
N VAL A 119 -15.87 2.00 -11.59
CA VAL A 119 -16.79 0.92 -11.22
C VAL A 119 -16.33 0.12 -9.99
N HIS A 120 -15.03 0.21 -9.65
CA HIS A 120 -14.42 -0.44 -8.50
C HIS A 120 -14.24 0.50 -7.28
N ALA A 121 -14.92 1.66 -7.23
CA ALA A 121 -14.74 2.69 -6.19
C ALA A 121 -14.82 2.17 -4.73
N GLY A 122 -15.51 1.05 -4.45
CA GLY A 122 -15.53 0.44 -3.11
C GLY A 122 -14.22 -0.27 -2.71
N LEU A 123 -13.44 -0.72 -3.69
CA LEU A 123 -12.20 -1.49 -3.52
C LEU A 123 -10.96 -0.60 -3.63
N ILE A 124 -10.98 0.42 -4.50
CA ILE A 124 -9.84 1.30 -4.73
C ILE A 124 -9.81 2.50 -3.79
N MET A 125 -8.62 2.96 -3.41
CA MET A 125 -8.45 4.16 -2.59
C MET A 125 -7.11 4.84 -2.88
N PRO A 126 -7.07 6.18 -3.00
CA PRO A 126 -5.79 6.89 -3.09
C PRO A 126 -4.97 6.70 -1.81
N SER A 127 -3.65 6.62 -1.93
CA SER A 127 -2.72 6.58 -0.81
C SER A 127 -1.69 7.70 -0.88
N HIS A 128 -1.26 8.17 0.30
CA HIS A 128 -0.19 9.14 0.43
C HIS A 128 0.89 8.66 1.39
N GLY A 129 2.11 8.50 0.87
CA GLY A 129 3.31 8.29 1.68
C GLY A 129 3.71 9.55 2.44
N ARG A 130 3.96 9.44 3.74
CA ARG A 130 4.55 10.51 4.55
C ARG A 130 5.83 10.04 5.19
N TYR A 131 6.85 10.87 5.05
CA TYR A 131 8.06 10.77 5.83
C TYR A 131 7.75 11.09 7.29
N VAL A 132 7.92 10.08 8.16
CA VAL A 132 7.84 10.25 9.61
C VAL A 132 9.23 9.94 10.16
N GLY A 133 10.04 10.98 10.31
CA GLY A 133 11.39 10.89 10.87
C GLY A 133 11.40 10.97 12.40
N ALA A 134 12.59 10.90 13.00
CA ALA A 134 12.75 10.92 14.46
C ALA A 134 12.18 12.20 15.10
N SER A 135 12.24 13.32 14.38
CA SER A 135 11.71 14.62 14.80
C SER A 135 10.23 14.83 14.46
N SER A 136 9.60 13.91 13.71
CA SER A 136 8.21 14.01 13.26
C SER A 136 7.24 13.45 14.31
N ILE A 137 6.02 14.00 14.34
CA ILE A 137 4.93 13.49 15.18
C ILE A 137 4.47 12.14 14.61
N PRO A 138 4.50 11.02 15.37
CA PRO A 138 3.95 9.73 14.95
C PRO A 138 2.45 9.79 14.72
N PHE A 139 1.94 8.94 13.83
CA PHE A 139 0.49 8.81 13.67
C PHE A 139 -0.26 8.43 14.96
N SER A 140 0.38 7.69 15.86
CA SER A 140 -0.19 7.34 17.17
C SER A 140 -0.45 8.56 18.08
N GLU A 141 0.28 9.65 17.88
CA GLU A 141 0.16 10.88 18.68
C GLU A 141 -0.83 11.90 18.08
N TYR A 142 -1.33 11.68 16.85
CA TYR A 142 -2.33 12.56 16.27
C TYR A 142 -3.66 12.47 17.04
N LYS A 143 -4.21 13.62 17.40
CA LYS A 143 -5.54 13.70 18.01
C LYS A 143 -6.59 13.21 17.01
N ARG A 144 -7.21 12.08 17.32
CA ARG A 144 -8.29 11.48 16.51
C ARG A 144 -9.47 12.44 16.40
N LYS A 145 -9.88 12.76 15.18
CA LYS A 145 -11.11 13.52 14.90
C LYS A 145 -12.26 12.58 14.55
N THR A 146 -13.49 13.06 14.73
CA THR A 146 -14.70 12.29 14.39
C THR A 146 -14.68 11.88 12.91
N GLY A 147 -14.89 10.59 12.64
CA GLY A 147 -14.93 10.01 11.29
C GLY A 147 -13.58 9.62 10.71
N GLU A 148 -12.46 9.90 11.40
CA GLU A 148 -11.14 9.39 11.04
C GLU A 148 -11.00 7.92 11.44
N ARG A 149 -10.32 7.13 10.60
CA ARG A 149 -9.81 5.81 10.98
C ARG A 149 -8.32 5.93 11.21
N VAL A 150 -7.82 5.37 12.29
CA VAL A 150 -6.38 5.30 12.58
C VAL A 150 -6.08 3.85 12.88
N GLY A 151 -5.05 3.32 12.22
CA GLY A 151 -4.55 1.98 12.48
C GLY A 151 -3.04 2.00 12.68
N HIS A 152 -2.42 0.86 12.44
CA HIS A 152 -1.00 0.66 12.70
C HIS A 152 -0.14 1.46 11.70
N HIS A 153 0.45 2.59 12.13
CA HIS A 153 1.27 3.44 11.26
C HIS A 153 0.58 3.91 9.96
N TRP A 154 -0.76 4.00 9.98
CA TRP A 154 -1.55 4.60 8.92
C TRP A 154 -2.79 5.30 9.48
N ARG A 155 -3.35 6.23 8.70
CA ARG A 155 -4.65 6.85 8.99
C ARG A 155 -5.43 7.11 7.72
N ILE A 156 -6.75 7.12 7.85
CA ILE A 156 -7.70 7.56 6.83
C ILE A 156 -8.43 8.77 7.43
N PRO A 157 -7.99 10.00 7.12
CA PRO A 157 -8.67 11.19 7.61
C PRO A 157 -10.12 11.23 7.14
N ASN A 158 -10.94 12.00 7.85
CA ASN A 158 -12.26 12.35 7.36
C ASN A 158 -12.11 13.25 6.13
N VAL A 159 -13.08 13.15 5.23
CA VAL A 159 -13.14 13.94 4.01
C VAL A 159 -13.38 15.41 4.40
N GLN A 160 -12.46 16.31 4.04
CA GLN A 160 -12.57 17.75 4.29
C GLN A 160 -12.31 18.54 2.99
N GLY A 161 -13.12 19.57 2.72
CA GLY A 161 -12.94 20.46 1.57
C GLY A 161 -13.39 19.88 0.22
N ARG A 162 -12.68 20.21 -0.87
CA ARG A 162 -13.06 19.87 -2.26
C ARG A 162 -12.88 18.40 -2.65
N ARG A 163 -12.05 17.63 -1.93
CA ARG A 163 -11.79 16.22 -2.24
C ARG A 163 -12.85 15.38 -1.56
N GLN A 164 -13.70 14.70 -2.32
CA GLN A 164 -14.83 13.90 -1.82
C GLN A 164 -14.47 12.43 -1.53
N VAL A 165 -13.28 11.97 -1.92
CA VAL A 165 -12.82 10.59 -1.74
C VAL A 165 -11.87 10.50 -0.54
N ARG A 166 -12.09 9.51 0.32
CA ARG A 166 -11.16 9.17 1.42
C ARG A 166 -9.84 8.69 0.84
N HIS A 167 -8.73 8.97 1.53
CA HIS A 167 -7.41 8.46 1.15
C HIS A 167 -6.72 7.88 2.37
N VAL A 168 -5.78 6.96 2.15
CA VAL A 168 -4.90 6.46 3.21
C VAL A 168 -3.67 7.35 3.28
N VAL A 169 -3.19 7.65 4.49
CA VAL A 169 -1.89 8.28 4.74
C VAL A 169 -1.05 7.27 5.50
N ILE A 170 0.17 7.02 5.03
CA ILE A 170 1.03 5.93 5.52
C ILE A 170 2.37 6.47 5.99
N ASP A 171 2.93 5.84 7.03
CA ASP A 171 4.30 6.10 7.50
C ASP A 171 5.26 5.26 6.66
N THR A 172 5.87 5.88 5.66
CA THR A 172 6.69 5.14 4.69
C THR A 172 7.91 4.52 5.35
N ASN A 173 8.51 5.20 6.33
CA ASN A 173 9.70 4.70 7.03
C ASN A 173 9.38 3.43 7.82
N TYR A 174 8.30 3.46 8.61
CA TYR A 174 7.86 2.29 9.36
C TYR A 174 7.55 1.11 8.44
N TRP A 175 6.72 1.33 7.42
CA TRP A 175 6.25 0.24 6.56
C TRP A 175 7.35 -0.34 5.67
N LYS A 176 8.35 0.46 5.27
CA LYS A 176 9.56 -0.04 4.59
C LYS A 176 10.37 -0.97 5.49
N SER A 177 10.61 -0.58 6.74
CA SER A 177 11.25 -1.45 7.73
C SER A 177 10.42 -2.69 8.05
N PHE A 178 9.09 -2.55 8.11
CA PHE A 178 8.18 -3.67 8.31
C PHE A 178 8.32 -4.71 7.21
N VAL A 179 8.21 -4.31 5.93
CA VAL A 179 8.33 -5.23 4.78
C VAL A 179 9.70 -5.90 4.74
N HIS A 180 10.80 -5.15 4.94
CA HIS A 180 12.14 -5.75 5.04
C HIS A 180 12.25 -6.76 6.18
N ALA A 181 11.64 -6.48 7.33
CA ALA A 181 11.61 -7.42 8.43
C ALA A 181 10.85 -8.70 8.06
N ARG A 182 9.72 -8.62 7.33
CA ARG A 182 8.97 -9.82 6.88
C ARG A 182 9.74 -10.63 5.83
N LEU A 183 10.41 -9.97 4.89
CA LEU A 183 11.27 -10.62 3.90
C LEU A 183 12.47 -11.36 4.52
N ALA A 184 12.92 -10.91 5.70
CA ALA A 184 14.03 -11.53 6.43
C ALA A 184 13.61 -12.70 7.34
N VAL A 185 12.30 -12.88 7.60
CA VAL A 185 11.81 -14.04 8.37
C VAL A 185 11.90 -15.28 7.49
N ALA A 186 12.40 -16.38 8.05
CA ALA A 186 12.56 -17.63 7.31
C ALA A 186 11.20 -18.16 6.80
N MET A 187 11.20 -18.74 5.60
CA MET A 187 9.98 -19.33 5.06
C MET A 187 9.46 -20.43 5.99
N GLY A 188 8.18 -20.36 6.35
CA GLY A 188 7.53 -21.27 7.28
C GLY A 188 7.36 -20.70 8.69
N ASP A 189 8.12 -19.66 9.05
CA ASP A 189 7.89 -18.95 10.30
C ASP A 189 6.75 -17.92 10.15
N PRO A 190 5.93 -17.71 11.20
CA PRO A 190 4.86 -16.71 11.22
C PRO A 190 5.36 -15.30 10.88
N GLY A 191 4.63 -14.62 9.99
CA GLY A 191 4.97 -13.27 9.53
C GLY A 191 6.09 -13.22 8.49
N SER A 192 6.41 -14.33 7.82
CA SER A 192 7.30 -14.32 6.64
C SER A 192 6.63 -13.72 5.41
N LEU A 193 7.39 -13.01 4.56
CA LEU A 193 6.93 -12.57 3.24
C LEU A 193 7.72 -13.33 2.16
N SER A 194 7.02 -14.16 1.40
CA SER A 194 7.60 -15.00 0.35
C SER A 194 7.27 -14.51 -1.06
N LEU A 195 8.12 -14.88 -2.02
CA LEU A 195 7.90 -14.64 -3.45
C LEU A 195 7.40 -15.91 -4.13
N PHE A 196 6.53 -15.77 -5.14
CA PHE A 196 6.05 -16.89 -5.94
C PHE A 196 7.16 -17.48 -6.83
N GLY A 197 6.89 -18.63 -7.46
CA GLY A 197 7.80 -19.23 -8.43
C GLY A 197 8.91 -20.09 -7.79
N ARG A 198 9.80 -20.60 -8.65
CA ARG A 198 10.89 -21.52 -8.25
C ARG A 198 12.27 -21.10 -8.72
N LYS A 199 12.36 -20.05 -9.53
CA LYS A 199 13.61 -19.58 -10.12
C LYS A 199 13.92 -18.18 -9.59
N PRO A 200 14.87 -18.03 -8.64
CA PRO A 200 15.22 -16.74 -8.07
C PRO A 200 15.60 -15.68 -9.11
N ALA A 201 16.21 -16.10 -10.23
CA ALA A 201 16.59 -15.21 -11.33
C ALA A 201 15.41 -14.47 -11.97
N GLU A 202 14.18 -15.02 -11.90
CA GLU A 202 12.96 -14.34 -12.40
C GLU A 202 12.60 -13.11 -11.54
N HIS A 203 13.12 -13.03 -10.32
CA HIS A 203 12.91 -11.91 -9.38
C HIS A 203 14.11 -10.95 -9.30
N GLN A 204 15.08 -11.03 -10.22
CA GLN A 204 16.28 -10.18 -10.15
C GLN A 204 15.94 -8.69 -10.13
N LEU A 205 15.16 -8.20 -11.11
CA LEU A 205 14.79 -6.78 -11.16
C LEU A 205 13.94 -6.37 -9.95
N LEU A 206 13.06 -7.26 -9.47
CA LEU A 206 12.33 -7.02 -8.23
C LEU A 206 13.30 -6.80 -7.06
N ALA A 207 14.29 -7.68 -6.88
CA ALA A 207 15.28 -7.55 -5.81
C ALA A 207 16.08 -6.25 -5.90
N GLU A 208 16.42 -5.81 -7.13
CA GLU A 208 17.07 -4.51 -7.36
C GLU A 208 16.20 -3.35 -6.86
N HIS A 209 14.88 -3.36 -7.15
CA HIS A 209 13.95 -2.34 -6.64
C HIS A 209 13.78 -2.39 -5.11
N LEU A 210 13.70 -3.58 -4.53
CA LEU A 210 13.55 -3.79 -3.08
C LEU A 210 14.79 -3.37 -2.28
N THR A 211 15.94 -3.29 -2.94
CA THR A 211 17.23 -2.90 -2.35
C THR A 211 17.76 -1.57 -2.86
N ALA A 212 16.97 -0.85 -3.68
CA ALA A 212 17.27 0.48 -4.22
C ALA A 212 17.41 1.57 -3.13
N GLU A 213 16.89 1.30 -1.94
CA GLU A 213 17.00 2.14 -0.76
C GLU A 213 17.79 1.45 0.36
N TYR A 214 18.25 2.24 1.33
CA TYR A 214 18.87 1.76 2.55
C TYR A 214 18.32 2.52 3.76
N ARG A 215 18.23 1.82 4.89
CA ARG A 215 17.83 2.42 6.17
C ARG A 215 19.01 3.03 6.91
N VAL A 216 18.77 4.17 7.54
CA VAL A 216 19.68 4.83 8.48
C VAL A 216 18.95 4.95 9.81
N LYS A 217 19.54 4.41 10.88
CA LYS A 217 19.00 4.61 12.23
C LYS A 217 19.24 6.05 12.64
N THR A 218 18.15 6.80 12.86
CA THR A 218 18.20 8.19 13.29
C THR A 218 17.54 8.30 14.66
N GLU A 219 18.23 8.97 15.58
CA GLU A 219 17.71 9.27 16.91
C GLU A 219 17.47 10.77 17.06
N ALA A 220 16.27 11.14 17.50
CA ALA A 220 15.95 12.50 17.91
C ALA A 220 14.83 12.48 18.94
N ARG A 221 14.87 13.41 19.90
CA ARG A 221 13.82 13.57 20.93
C ARG A 221 13.50 12.25 21.68
N GLY A 222 14.52 11.43 21.94
CA GLY A 222 14.37 10.15 22.65
C GLY A 222 13.68 9.04 21.85
N ARG A 223 13.53 9.20 20.53
CA ARG A 223 12.98 8.20 19.62
C ARG A 223 14.01 7.80 18.58
N VAL A 224 14.18 6.50 18.41
CA VAL A 224 14.99 5.90 17.33
C VAL A 224 14.03 5.41 16.26
N VAL A 225 14.23 5.86 15.02
CA VAL A 225 13.50 5.38 13.85
C VAL A 225 14.45 5.02 12.72
N ASP A 226 14.04 4.08 11.87
CA ASP A 226 14.73 3.80 10.62
C ASP A 226 14.26 4.82 9.57
N GLU A 227 15.15 5.66 9.07
CA GLU A 227 14.89 6.59 7.96
C GLU A 227 15.42 5.98 6.66
N TRP A 228 14.56 5.84 5.67
CA TRP A 228 14.91 5.22 4.39
C TRP A 228 15.38 6.25 3.37
N LYS A 229 16.49 5.95 2.70
CA LYS A 229 17.13 6.83 1.72
C LYS A 229 17.41 6.08 0.43
N ILE A 230 17.15 6.72 -0.69
CA ILE A 230 17.52 6.20 -2.01
C ILE A 230 19.04 6.10 -2.14
N ARG A 231 19.53 5.04 -2.79
CA ARG A 231 20.94 4.86 -3.07
C ARG A 231 21.43 5.88 -4.12
N ALA A 232 22.74 6.12 -4.11
CA ALA A 232 23.38 6.93 -5.13
C ALA A 232 23.08 6.39 -6.54
N GLY A 233 22.88 7.30 -7.50
CA GLY A 233 22.45 6.96 -8.86
C GLY A 233 20.94 6.94 -9.06
N GLY A 234 20.15 7.04 -7.99
CA GLY A 234 18.68 7.10 -8.06
C GLY A 234 18.05 5.89 -8.78
N PRO A 235 18.38 4.64 -8.38
CA PRO A 235 17.77 3.46 -8.98
C PRO A 235 16.25 3.43 -8.75
N ASP A 236 15.54 2.79 -9.69
CA ASP A 236 14.09 2.62 -9.59
C ASP A 236 13.73 1.78 -8.35
N ASN A 237 12.73 2.21 -7.57
CA ASN A 237 12.32 1.59 -6.31
C ASN A 237 10.82 1.24 -6.27
N HIS A 238 10.11 1.41 -7.39
CA HIS A 238 8.64 1.42 -7.44
C HIS A 238 7.94 0.16 -6.92
N TRP A 239 8.49 -1.04 -7.16
CA TRP A 239 7.93 -2.27 -6.59
C TRP A 239 8.12 -2.39 -5.08
N PHE A 240 9.13 -1.72 -4.50
CA PHE A 240 9.25 -1.68 -3.05
C PHE A 240 8.07 -0.89 -2.44
N ASP A 241 7.76 0.27 -3.03
CA ASP A 241 6.59 1.07 -2.64
C ASP A 241 5.28 0.28 -2.87
N CYS A 242 5.21 -0.55 -3.91
CA CYS A 242 4.07 -1.47 -4.12
C CYS A 242 3.90 -2.50 -2.99
N LEU A 243 4.98 -3.16 -2.56
CA LEU A 243 4.91 -4.14 -1.46
C LEU A 243 4.55 -3.48 -0.12
N VAL A 244 5.13 -2.30 0.15
CA VAL A 244 4.77 -1.44 1.29
C VAL A 244 3.29 -1.13 1.27
N GLY A 245 2.77 -0.71 0.13
CA GLY A 245 1.38 -0.38 -0.06
C GLY A 245 0.43 -1.57 0.10
N CYS A 246 0.81 -2.76 -0.35
CA CYS A 246 0.05 -4.00 -0.11
C CYS A 246 -0.01 -4.35 1.37
N ALA A 247 1.09 -4.22 2.10
CA ALA A 247 1.12 -4.47 3.55
C ALA A 247 0.23 -3.48 4.32
N VAL A 248 0.24 -2.21 3.94
CA VAL A 248 -0.70 -1.21 4.49
C VAL A 248 -2.14 -1.63 4.17
N ALA A 249 -2.43 -2.00 2.93
CA ALA A 249 -3.78 -2.40 2.52
C ALA A 249 -4.31 -3.57 3.36
N ALA A 250 -3.45 -4.55 3.68
CA ALA A 250 -3.79 -5.68 4.53
C ALA A 250 -4.11 -5.21 5.96
N SER A 251 -3.29 -4.31 6.52
CA SER A 251 -3.57 -3.68 7.82
C SER A 251 -4.90 -2.90 7.83
N VAL A 252 -5.24 -2.23 6.73
CA VAL A 252 -6.51 -1.52 6.58
C VAL A 252 -7.71 -2.49 6.54
N GLN A 253 -7.51 -3.73 6.06
CA GLN A 253 -8.51 -4.80 6.05
C GLN A 253 -8.57 -5.59 7.37
N GLY A 254 -7.54 -5.52 8.21
CA GLY A 254 -7.58 -6.10 9.56
C GLY A 254 -6.42 -7.03 9.90
N ALA A 255 -5.46 -7.25 9.00
CA ALA A 255 -4.25 -8.00 9.34
C ALA A 255 -3.47 -7.29 10.45
N VAL A 256 -3.00 -8.05 11.43
CA VAL A 256 -2.33 -7.60 12.65
C VAL A 256 -1.16 -8.52 12.94
N LEU A 257 0.04 -7.96 13.07
CA LEU A 257 1.19 -8.77 13.48
C LEU A 257 1.11 -8.96 15.00
N PRO A 258 1.11 -10.20 15.54
CA PRO A 258 1.02 -10.43 16.97
C PRO A 258 2.05 -9.60 17.76
N GLY A 259 1.58 -8.91 18.80
CA GLY A 259 2.42 -8.03 19.63
C GLY A 259 2.61 -6.61 19.10
N THR A 260 2.08 -6.27 17.92
CA THR A 260 2.08 -4.90 17.37
C THR A 260 0.74 -4.16 17.51
N ASP A 261 -0.26 -4.81 18.12
CA ASP A 261 -1.56 -4.22 18.36
C ASP A 261 -1.46 -2.86 19.04
N ALA A 262 -1.93 -1.82 18.34
CA ALA A 262 -2.27 -0.58 18.97
C ALA A 262 -3.43 -0.86 19.93
N LYS A 263 -3.15 -1.04 21.23
CA LYS A 263 -4.17 -1.19 22.28
C LYS A 263 -5.29 -0.19 21.99
N ALA A 264 -6.45 -0.71 21.59
CA ALA A 264 -7.61 0.14 21.38
C ALA A 264 -7.84 0.87 22.72
N ALA A 265 -7.79 2.21 22.69
CA ALA A 265 -8.17 2.99 23.86
C ALA A 265 -9.54 2.48 24.32
N PRO A 266 -9.72 2.16 25.62
CA PRO A 266 -10.97 1.58 26.10
C PRO A 266 -12.11 2.43 25.58
N ALA A 267 -13.07 1.79 24.91
CA ALA A 267 -14.24 2.49 24.39
C ALA A 267 -14.86 3.26 25.55
N ARG A 268 -14.84 4.60 25.51
CA ARG A 268 -15.58 5.40 26.48
C ARG A 268 -17.02 4.94 26.38
N GLN A 269 -17.53 4.32 27.45
CA GLN A 269 -18.95 4.00 27.55
C GLN A 269 -19.72 5.26 27.17
N ARG A 270 -20.54 5.16 26.13
CA ARG A 270 -21.46 6.22 25.75
C ARG A 270 -22.49 6.32 26.86
N VAL A 271 -22.21 7.18 27.84
CA VAL A 271 -23.18 7.49 28.89
C VAL A 271 -24.37 8.16 28.21
N ARG A 272 -25.56 7.56 28.33
CA ARG A 272 -26.78 8.21 27.82
C ARG A 272 -27.07 9.42 28.71
N LEU A 273 -27.50 10.53 28.11
CA LEU A 273 -27.86 11.75 28.85
C LEU A 273 -28.92 11.49 29.93
N SER A 274 -29.78 10.49 29.72
CA SER A 274 -30.76 9.98 30.69
C SER A 274 -30.15 9.35 31.94
N GLU A 275 -28.97 8.75 31.84
CA GLU A 275 -28.26 8.12 32.98
C GLU A 275 -27.62 9.18 33.87
N LEU A 276 -27.07 10.26 33.28
CA LEU A 276 -26.53 11.41 34.00
C LEU A 276 -27.60 12.24 34.73
N GLN A 277 -28.83 12.27 34.23
CA GLN A 277 -29.95 12.95 34.89
C GLN A 277 -30.53 12.13 36.05
N ARG A 278 -30.48 10.79 36.00
CA ARG A 278 -30.92 9.92 37.09
C ARG A 278 -29.95 9.90 38.27
N SER A 279 -28.66 10.06 38.03
CA SER A 279 -27.63 10.10 39.10
C SER A 279 -27.54 11.45 39.83
N ARG A 280 -28.40 12.42 39.48
CA ARG A 280 -28.44 13.79 40.05
C ARG A 280 -29.69 14.04 40.91
N ARG A 281 -30.51 13.02 41.16
CA ARG A 281 -31.60 13.01 42.15
C ARG A 281 -31.20 12.13 43.31
#